data_AF-A0A969WL73-F1
#
_entry.id   AF-A0A969WL73-F1
#
_cell.length_a   1.000
_cell.length_b   1.000
_cell.length_c   1.000
_cell.angle_alpha   90.00
_cell.angle_beta   90.00
_cell.angle_gamma   90.00
#
_symmetry.space_group_name_H-M   'P 1'
#
loop_
_entity.id
_entity.type
_entity.pdbx_description
1 polymer ?
#
loop_
_entity_poly.entity_id
_entity_poly.type
_entity_poly.pdbx_seq_one_letter_code
_entity_poly.pdbx_strand_id
1 'polypeptide(L)' 'RWTQTVQNMIKDGATSFTEVGPGKVLQGLVKKIDRSVEATSINSLQE' A
#
# COMPACT_ATOMS: atom_id res chain seq x y z
N ARG A 1 -8.74 -7.61 9.86
CA ARG A 1 -8.89 -6.15 10.08
C ARG A 1 -8.09 -5.30 9.09
N TRP A 2 -6.97 -5.79 8.53
CA TRP A 2 -6.21 -5.11 7.45
C TRP A 2 -7.05 -4.60 6.28
N THR A 3 -7.82 -5.49 5.63
CA THR A 3 -8.64 -5.12 4.46
C THR A 3 -9.57 -3.94 4.74
N GLN A 4 -10.23 -3.96 5.91
CA GLN A 4 -11.13 -2.87 6.31
C GLN A 4 -10.38 -1.56 6.50
N THR A 5 -9.19 -1.60 7.14
CA THR A 5 -8.36 -0.40 7.32
C THR A 5 -7.95 0.21 5.98
N VAL A 6 -7.50 -0.61 5.03
CA VAL A 6 -7.13 -0.14 3.69
C VAL A 6 -8.34 0.41 2.93
N GLN A 7 -9.49 -0.26 2.98
CA GLN A 7 -10.72 0.23 2.36
C GLN A 7 -11.18 1.57 2.96
N ASN A 8 -11.01 1.78 4.26
CA ASN A 8 -11.33 3.05 4.90
C ASN A 8 -10.37 4.15 4.41
N MET A 9 -9.05 3.90 4.38
CA MET A 9 -8.09 4.88 3.84
C MET A 9 -8.41 5.28 2.40
N ILE A 10 -8.77 4.31 1.53
CA ILE A 10 -9.16 4.59 0.15
C ILE A 10 -10.45 5.43 0.09
N LYS A 11 -11.45 5.11 0.92
CA LYS A 11 -12.68 5.91 1.04
C LYS A 11 -12.41 7.34 1.50
N ASP A 12 -11.42 7.51 2.36
CA ASP A 12 -10.98 8.81 2.87
C ASP A 12 -10.11 9.58 1.84
N GLY A 13 -9.85 8.99 0.66
CA GLY A 13 -9.18 9.64 -0.46
C GLY A 13 -7.72 9.23 -0.68
N ALA A 14 -7.21 8.21 0.03
CA ALA A 14 -5.85 7.72 -0.20
C ALA A 14 -5.74 7.04 -1.58
N THR A 15 -4.85 7.58 -2.42
CA THR A 15 -4.62 7.08 -3.79
C THR A 15 -3.26 6.43 -3.99
N SER A 16 -2.32 6.62 -3.06
CA SER A 16 -0.96 6.09 -3.12
C SER A 16 -0.52 5.52 -1.77
N PHE A 17 0.11 4.34 -1.81
CA PHE A 17 0.60 3.60 -0.65
C PHE A 17 2.09 3.31 -0.80
N THR A 18 2.86 3.52 0.26
CA THR A 18 4.31 3.22 0.28
C THR A 18 4.62 2.22 1.38
N GLU A 19 5.11 1.05 1.00
CA GLU A 19 5.64 0.04 1.92
C GLU A 19 7.10 0.37 2.24
N VAL A 20 7.42 0.56 3.51
CA VAL A 20 8.79 0.83 3.97
C VAL A 20 9.33 -0.42 4.65
N GLY A 21 10.41 -0.97 4.12
CA GLY A 21 11.03 -2.19 4.63
C GLY A 21 11.22 -3.26 3.55
N PRO A 22 11.88 -4.38 3.90
CA PRO A 22 12.23 -5.41 2.94
C PRO A 22 10.99 -6.15 2.44
N GLY A 23 10.82 -6.18 1.11
CA GLY A 23 9.82 -7.00 0.45
C GLY A 23 8.73 -6.20 -0.27
N LYS A 24 7.59 -6.86 -0.49
CA LYS A 24 6.44 -6.33 -1.26
C LYS A 24 5.11 -6.91 -0.80
N VAL A 25 5.04 -7.32 0.47
CA VAL A 25 3.88 -8.06 0.98
C VAL A 25 2.71 -7.11 1.10
N LEU A 26 2.90 -5.94 1.72
CA LEU A 26 1.83 -4.97 1.89
C LEU A 26 1.40 -4.39 0.54
N GLN A 27 2.35 -4.13 -0.37
CA GLN A 27 2.06 -3.73 -1.75
C GLN A 27 1.11 -4.74 -2.43
N GLY A 28 1.43 -6.04 -2.34
CA GLY A 28 0.61 -7.10 -2.89
C GLY A 28 -0.77 -7.20 -2.25
N LEU A 29 -0.86 -7.00 -0.93
CA LEU A 29 -2.13 -6.99 -0.22
C LEU A 29 -3.01 -5.79 -0.62
N VAL A 30 -2.44 -4.60 -0.74
CA VAL A 30 -3.16 -3.39 -1.21
C VAL A 30 -3.68 -3.60 -2.63
N LYS A 31 -2.84 -4.09 -3.55
CA LYS A 31 -3.24 -4.35 -4.94
C LYS A 31 -4.33 -5.43 -5.09
N LYS A 32 -4.44 -6.37 -4.15
CA LYS A 32 -5.55 -7.34 -4.10
C LYS A 32 -6.87 -6.71 -3.66
N ILE A 33 -6.81 -5.64 -2.87
CA ILE A 33 -7.99 -4.91 -2.39
C ILE A 33 -8.48 -3.96 -3.47
N ASP A 34 -7.58 -3.18 -4.04
CA ASP A 34 -7.87 -2.26 -5.14
C ASP A 34 -6.66 -2.15 -6.07
N ARG A 35 -6.87 -2.38 -7.38
CA ARG A 35 -5.80 -2.32 -8.38
C ARG A 35 -5.54 -0.90 -8.89
N SER A 36 -6.49 0.01 -8.70
CA SER A 36 -6.44 1.39 -9.19
C SER A 36 -5.51 2.30 -8.37
N VAL A 37 -5.31 1.99 -7.09
CA VAL A 37 -4.42 2.75 -6.21
C VAL A 37 -2.96 2.47 -6.51
N GLU A 38 -2.10 3.47 -6.40
CA GLU A 38 -0.65 3.31 -6.52
C GLU A 38 -0.09 2.59 -5.28
N ALA A 39 0.87 1.69 -5.47
CA ALA A 39 1.53 1.01 -4.37
C ALA A 39 3.01 0.79 -4.70
N THR A 40 3.90 1.40 -3.92
CA THR A 40 5.36 1.37 -4.09
C THR A 40 6.04 0.77 -2.86
N SER A 41 7.28 0.30 -3.02
CA SER A 41 8.07 -0.25 -1.92
C SER A 41 9.44 0.43 -1.87
N ILE A 42 9.85 0.87 -0.68
CA ILE A 42 11.16 1.46 -0.41
C ILE A 42 11.93 0.47 0.46
N ASN A 43 12.91 -0.20 -0.16
CA ASN A 43 13.73 -1.24 0.48
C ASN A 43 15.05 -0.70 1.05
N SER A 44 15.47 0.49 0.62
CA SER A 44 16.69 1.17 1.06
C SER A 44 16.48 2.66 0.92
N LEU A 45 16.91 3.44 1.91
CA LEU A 45 17.12 4.87 1.71
C LEU A 45 18.31 4.99 0.75
N GLN A 46 18.03 5.34 -0.52
CA GLN A 46 19.09 5.82 -1.38
C GLN A 46 19.40 7.25 -0.91
N GLU A 47 20.63 7.47 -0.45
CA GLU A 47 21.18 8.81 -0.19
C GLU A 47 21.37 9.60 -1.49
#